data_AF-A0A3G8LR94-F1
#
_entry.id   AF-A0A3G8LR94-F1
#
_cell.length_a   1.000
_cell.length_b   1.000
_cell.length_c   1.000
_cell.angle_alpha   90.00
_cell.angle_beta   90.00
_cell.angle_gamma   90.00
#
_symmetry.space_group_name_H-M   'P 1'
#
loop_
_entity.id
_entity.type
_entity.pdbx_description
1 polymer ?
#
loop_
_entity_poly.entity_id
_entity_poly.type
_entity_poly.pdbx_seq_one_letter_code
_entity_poly.pdbx_strand_id
1 'polypeptide(L)'
;MKMDLIPTVTSLLVQDAISISGDNDLIEKFTEHVYFHSFGYEHPPTFDSSGYPCLIYAERTVPQLSDSIDRPISKQVLYSITLLPEKFEVLVHVHSADSSDNITKPIYTVIKPNLSMLDNAFSALYNHIDDSTQFLICQHCHQLVASELCSNNTCGGTSSDNSRSELSAHQHCESTYKQVFDTRLVDRVSITGETVNVFKDEDEIKFYVLATAWAAPDESCSYHSVIATLPLSASLDEVNALRLKLEAEQEYPAPCYHCDKQCDKGEAIHLDSLVDFDTDDIVCYACATQHYGVVY
;
A
#
# COMPACT_ATOMS: atom_id res chain seq x y z
N MET A 1 -14.97 -9.85 -3.93
CA MET A 1 -14.12 -9.79 -5.14
C MET A 1 -12.69 -9.64 -4.66
N LYS A 2 -11.74 -10.34 -5.28
CA LYS A 2 -10.35 -10.42 -4.82
C LYS A 2 -9.61 -9.10 -5.11
N MET A 3 -9.37 -8.28 -4.08
CA MET A 3 -8.76 -6.94 -4.17
C MET A 3 -7.32 -6.98 -4.73
N ASP A 4 -6.65 -8.12 -4.56
CA ASP A 4 -5.34 -8.47 -5.13
C ASP A 4 -5.30 -8.40 -6.67
N LEU A 5 -6.45 -8.36 -7.33
CA LEU A 5 -6.55 -8.32 -8.79
C LEU A 5 -6.74 -6.90 -9.36
N ILE A 6 -6.80 -5.86 -8.51
CA ILE A 6 -7.00 -4.48 -8.97
C ILE A 6 -5.66 -3.73 -8.92
N PRO A 7 -5.24 -3.02 -9.98
CA PRO A 7 -4.07 -2.14 -9.95
C PRO A 7 -4.15 -1.15 -8.78
N THR A 8 -3.03 -0.87 -8.11
CA THR A 8 -2.96 0.22 -7.13
C THR A 8 -2.68 1.55 -7.81
N VAL A 9 -3.06 2.67 -7.18
CA VAL A 9 -2.68 4.02 -7.66
C VAL A 9 -1.17 4.14 -7.87
N THR A 10 -0.36 3.61 -6.95
CA THR A 10 1.11 3.53 -7.06
C THR A 10 1.55 2.86 -8.37
N SER A 11 1.02 1.67 -8.65
CA SER A 11 1.39 0.89 -9.84
C SER A 11 0.95 1.55 -11.16
N LEU A 12 -0.15 2.31 -11.12
CA LEU A 12 -0.62 3.11 -12.25
C LEU A 12 0.30 4.29 -12.50
N LEU A 13 0.77 4.98 -11.46
CA LEU A 13 1.69 6.12 -11.59
C LEU A 13 3.08 5.70 -12.07
N VAL A 14 3.67 4.65 -11.50
CA VAL A 14 4.99 4.11 -11.91
C VAL A 14 5.01 3.74 -13.40
N GLN A 15 3.86 3.35 -13.95
CA GLN A 15 3.72 2.89 -15.32
C GLN A 15 3.07 3.93 -16.23
N ASP A 16 3.06 5.19 -15.82
CA ASP A 16 2.57 6.27 -16.64
C ASP A 16 1.09 6.12 -17.10
N ALA A 17 0.30 5.34 -16.36
CA ALA A 17 -1.06 4.96 -16.72
C ALA A 17 -2.13 5.98 -16.28
N ILE A 18 -1.72 7.07 -15.64
CA ILE A 18 -2.59 8.19 -15.28
C ILE A 18 -2.17 9.41 -16.10
N SER A 19 -3.15 10.16 -16.60
CA SER A 19 -2.98 11.52 -17.10
C SER A 19 -3.73 12.47 -16.18
N ILE A 20 -3.16 13.63 -15.86
CA ILE A 20 -3.82 14.63 -15.02
C ILE A 20 -3.87 15.98 -15.74
N SER A 21 -4.92 16.74 -15.51
CA SER A 21 -5.10 18.08 -16.08
C SER A 21 -5.95 18.96 -15.15
N GLY A 22 -5.84 20.28 -15.29
CA GLY A 22 -6.64 21.24 -14.54
C GLY A 22 -5.82 22.32 -13.86
N ASP A 23 -6.25 22.73 -12.67
CA ASP A 23 -5.61 23.77 -11.86
C ASP A 23 -4.37 23.24 -11.14
N ASN A 24 -3.23 23.92 -11.30
CA ASN A 24 -1.94 23.44 -10.79
C ASN A 24 -1.91 23.34 -9.25
N ASP A 25 -2.52 24.26 -8.53
CA ASP A 25 -2.52 24.25 -7.06
C ASP A 25 -3.32 23.05 -6.54
N LEU A 26 -4.40 22.67 -7.23
CA LEU A 26 -5.19 21.48 -6.91
C LEU A 26 -4.42 20.20 -7.24
N ILE A 27 -3.69 20.18 -8.35
CA ILE A 27 -2.86 19.04 -8.77
C ILE A 27 -1.72 18.80 -7.77
N GLU A 28 -1.04 19.86 -7.33
CA GLU A 28 0.04 19.77 -6.33
C GLU A 28 -0.48 19.19 -5.02
N LYS A 29 -1.57 19.73 -4.46
CA LYS A 29 -2.17 19.21 -3.23
C LYS A 29 -2.71 17.78 -3.37
N PHE A 30 -3.25 17.43 -4.54
CA PHE A 30 -3.66 16.04 -4.79
C PHE A 30 -2.44 15.12 -4.89
N THR A 31 -1.33 15.59 -5.44
CA THR A 31 -0.06 14.84 -5.49
C THR A 31 0.45 14.55 -4.08
N GLU A 32 0.43 15.53 -3.17
CA GLU A 32 0.77 15.34 -1.76
C GLU A 32 -0.17 14.33 -1.08
N HIS A 33 -1.47 14.39 -1.38
CA HIS A 33 -2.44 13.45 -0.86
C HIS A 33 -2.17 12.01 -1.32
N VAL A 34 -1.93 11.82 -2.63
CA VAL A 34 -1.57 10.51 -3.18
C VAL A 34 -0.26 10.01 -2.59
N TYR A 35 0.74 10.89 -2.42
CA TYR A 35 1.99 10.53 -1.76
C TYR A 35 1.74 9.91 -0.37
N PHE A 36 0.96 10.60 0.47
CA PHE A 36 0.62 10.14 1.81
C PHE A 36 -0.10 8.78 1.83
N HIS A 37 -0.99 8.53 0.86
CA HIS A 37 -1.79 7.30 0.81
C HIS A 37 -1.09 6.13 0.09
N SER A 38 -0.25 6.39 -0.91
CA SER A 38 0.35 5.37 -1.78
C SER A 38 1.78 4.98 -1.38
N PHE A 39 2.49 5.85 -0.66
CA PHE A 39 3.90 5.68 -0.32
C PHE A 39 4.08 5.85 1.19
N GLY A 40 3.55 4.90 1.96
CA GLY A 40 3.80 4.84 3.42
C GLY A 40 5.27 4.65 3.79
N TYR A 41 6.14 4.36 2.80
CA TYR A 41 7.58 4.24 2.96
C TYR A 41 8.30 5.15 1.96
N GLU A 42 8.87 6.25 2.45
CA GLU A 42 9.79 7.09 1.67
C GLU A 42 11.04 6.29 1.23
N HIS A 43 11.43 5.30 2.04
CA HIS A 43 12.52 4.35 1.78
C HIS A 43 12.11 2.92 2.15
N PRO A 44 12.51 1.89 1.38
CA PRO A 44 12.26 0.50 1.74
C PRO A 44 12.89 0.15 3.10
N PRO A 45 12.20 -0.64 3.95
CA PRO A 45 12.71 -1.00 5.27
C PRO A 45 14.00 -1.81 5.15
N THR A 46 14.99 -1.48 5.99
CA THR A 46 16.22 -2.26 6.14
C THR A 46 16.08 -3.26 7.29
N PHE A 47 16.31 -4.55 6.98
CA PHE A 47 16.21 -5.66 7.94
C PHE A 47 17.58 -6.19 8.41
N ASP A 48 18.69 -5.54 8.02
CA ASP A 48 20.02 -5.98 8.40
C ASP A 48 20.26 -5.75 9.91
N SER A 49 20.69 -6.81 10.58
CA SER A 49 21.03 -6.85 12.01
C SER A 49 22.53 -6.67 12.26
N SER A 50 23.34 -6.46 11.20
CA SER A 50 24.79 -6.35 11.29
C SER A 50 25.24 -5.02 11.92
N GLY A 51 25.16 -4.95 13.24
CA GLY A 51 25.96 -4.08 14.12
C GLY A 51 25.71 -2.57 14.09
N TYR A 52 25.30 -1.98 12.97
CA TYR A 52 24.88 -0.58 12.86
C TYR A 52 23.94 -0.48 11.66
N PRO A 53 22.61 -0.40 11.87
CA PRO A 53 21.68 -0.06 10.82
C PRO A 53 21.96 1.38 10.38
N CYS A 54 22.87 1.56 9.42
CA CYS A 54 22.86 2.79 8.65
C CYS A 54 21.53 2.80 7.91
N LEU A 55 20.72 3.83 8.14
CA LEU A 55 19.61 4.20 7.27
C LEU A 55 20.20 4.36 5.87
N ILE A 56 20.12 3.31 5.05
CA ILE A 56 20.45 3.41 3.64
C ILE A 56 19.25 4.15 3.05
N TYR A 57 19.39 5.47 2.93
CA TYR A 57 18.50 6.33 2.16
C TYR A 57 18.60 5.90 0.69
N ALA A 58 17.94 4.80 0.33
CA ALA A 58 17.66 4.51 -1.06
C ALA A 58 16.55 5.46 -1.46
N GLU A 59 16.91 6.61 -2.02
CA GLU A 59 15.97 7.52 -2.67
C GLU A 59 15.23 6.72 -3.75
N ARG A 60 14.01 6.26 -3.46
CA ARG A 60 13.08 5.95 -4.53
C ARG A 60 12.57 7.30 -5.00
N THR A 61 12.83 7.63 -6.26
CA THR A 61 12.07 8.67 -6.96
C THR A 61 10.62 8.23 -6.99
N VAL A 62 9.82 8.77 -6.08
CA VAL A 62 8.38 8.56 -6.04
C VAL A 62 7.78 9.24 -7.27
N PRO A 63 7.07 8.51 -8.16
CA PRO A 63 6.46 9.11 -9.33
C PRO A 63 5.49 10.21 -8.92
N GLN A 64 5.67 11.43 -9.44
CA GLN A 64 4.78 12.53 -9.12
C GLN A 64 3.65 12.61 -10.15
N LEU A 65 2.44 12.93 -9.70
CA LEU A 65 1.31 13.18 -10.61
C LEU A 65 1.57 14.37 -11.53
N SER A 66 2.38 15.33 -11.10
CA SER A 66 2.88 16.45 -11.92
C SER A 66 3.59 15.97 -13.19
N ASP A 67 4.29 14.83 -13.16
CA ASP A 67 4.96 14.22 -14.33
C ASP A 67 3.97 13.72 -15.39
N SER A 68 2.67 13.69 -15.03
CA SER A 68 1.57 13.21 -15.87
C SER A 68 0.68 14.34 -16.39
N ILE A 69 1.03 15.62 -16.16
CA ILE A 69 0.26 16.77 -16.64
C ILE A 69 0.17 16.76 -18.16
N ASP A 70 -1.05 16.87 -18.68
CA ASP A 70 -1.38 16.96 -20.11
C ASP A 70 -0.78 15.83 -20.96
N ARG A 71 -0.51 14.68 -20.34
CA ARG A 71 -0.03 13.50 -21.06
C ARG A 71 -1.07 13.08 -22.09
N PRO A 72 -0.68 12.88 -23.36
CA PRO A 72 -1.62 12.50 -24.40
C PRO A 72 -2.22 11.13 -24.09
N ILE A 73 -3.52 10.99 -24.34
CA ILE A 73 -4.24 9.72 -24.20
C ILE A 73 -3.64 8.73 -25.22
N SER A 74 -2.77 7.87 -24.73
CA SER A 74 -2.11 6.79 -25.47
C SER A 74 -2.61 5.44 -24.97
N LYS A 75 -2.21 4.33 -25.60
CA LYS A 75 -2.55 2.97 -25.13
C LYS A 75 -2.02 2.65 -23.71
N GLN A 76 -1.12 3.49 -23.18
CA GLN A 76 -0.59 3.39 -21.83
C GLN A 76 -1.51 4.05 -20.80
N VAL A 77 -2.25 5.10 -21.17
CA VAL A 77 -3.04 5.93 -20.24
C VAL A 77 -4.39 5.29 -20.00
N LEU A 78 -4.57 4.71 -18.81
CA LEU A 78 -5.79 4.00 -18.40
C LEU A 78 -6.79 4.90 -17.68
N TYR A 79 -6.31 5.95 -17.01
CA TYR A 79 -7.15 6.93 -16.30
C TYR A 79 -6.77 8.36 -16.69
N SER A 80 -7.77 9.24 -16.84
CA SER A 80 -7.56 10.69 -16.91
C SER A 80 -8.27 11.37 -15.74
N ILE A 81 -7.55 12.21 -15.02
CA ILE A 81 -8.06 12.99 -13.89
C ILE A 81 -8.13 14.45 -14.31
N THR A 82 -9.28 15.08 -14.10
CA THR A 82 -9.46 16.53 -14.27
C THR A 82 -9.76 17.16 -12.92
N LEU A 83 -8.90 18.09 -12.48
CA LEU A 83 -9.06 18.82 -11.22
C LEU A 83 -9.28 20.32 -11.50
N LEU A 84 -10.53 20.74 -11.54
CA LEU A 84 -10.92 22.15 -11.68
C LEU A 84 -11.75 22.59 -10.47
N PRO A 85 -11.69 23.88 -10.06
CA PRO A 85 -12.54 24.41 -8.97
C PRO A 85 -14.03 24.13 -9.15
N GLU A 86 -14.48 24.06 -10.40
CA GLU A 86 -15.86 23.78 -10.78
C GLU A 86 -16.17 22.30 -11.01
N LYS A 87 -15.17 21.43 -11.17
CA LYS A 87 -15.36 20.01 -11.49
C LYS A 87 -14.16 19.15 -11.14
N PHE A 88 -14.39 18.09 -10.37
CA PHE A 88 -13.48 16.95 -10.30
C PHE A 88 -14.05 15.79 -11.14
N GLU A 89 -13.23 15.18 -11.98
CA GLU A 89 -13.64 14.09 -12.86
C GLU A 89 -12.54 13.06 -13.01
N VAL A 90 -12.93 11.78 -13.03
CA VAL A 90 -12.05 10.67 -13.40
C VAL A 90 -12.71 9.92 -14.55
N LEU A 91 -11.99 9.83 -15.66
CA LEU A 91 -12.34 9.06 -16.84
C LEU A 91 -11.47 7.81 -16.89
N VAL A 92 -12.05 6.71 -17.37
CA VAL A 92 -11.32 5.47 -17.68
C VAL A 92 -11.24 5.29 -19.20
N HIS A 93 -10.10 4.81 -19.68
CA HIS A 93 -9.82 4.55 -21.09
C HIS A 93 -9.55 3.07 -21.33
N VAL A 94 -10.48 2.38 -21.97
CA VAL A 94 -10.32 0.97 -22.33
C VAL A 94 -9.82 0.90 -23.77
N HIS A 95 -8.61 0.37 -23.94
CA HIS A 95 -7.98 0.21 -25.25
C HIS A 95 -8.25 -1.16 -25.85
N SER A 96 -8.51 -1.16 -27.15
CA SER A 96 -8.60 -2.34 -27.99
C SER A 96 -7.27 -2.57 -28.70
N ALA A 97 -6.86 -3.83 -28.81
CA ALA A 97 -5.69 -4.27 -29.57
C ALA A 97 -5.93 -4.12 -31.08
N ASP A 98 -7.17 -4.37 -31.53
CA ASP A 98 -7.54 -4.55 -32.93
C ASP A 98 -8.25 -3.34 -33.55
N SER A 99 -8.65 -2.35 -32.75
CA SER A 99 -9.29 -1.12 -33.23
C SER A 99 -8.60 0.14 -32.71
N SER A 100 -8.74 1.23 -33.47
CA SER A 100 -8.41 2.58 -33.00
C SER A 100 -9.42 3.13 -31.99
N ASP A 101 -10.51 2.41 -31.77
CA ASP A 101 -11.61 2.85 -30.92
C ASP A 101 -11.24 2.62 -29.46
N ASN A 102 -11.01 3.72 -28.76
CA ASN A 102 -10.85 3.77 -27.31
C ASN A 102 -12.22 4.03 -26.68
N ILE A 103 -12.65 3.17 -25.75
CA ILE A 103 -13.85 3.43 -24.98
C ILE A 103 -13.45 4.34 -23.81
N THR A 104 -13.98 5.55 -23.79
CA THR A 104 -13.78 6.49 -22.67
C THR A 104 -15.09 6.70 -21.95
N LYS A 105 -15.10 6.54 -20.63
CA LYS A 105 -16.29 6.76 -19.80
C LYS A 105 -15.94 7.35 -18.42
N PRO A 106 -16.82 8.16 -17.84
CA PRO A 106 -16.63 8.68 -16.49
C PRO A 106 -16.89 7.59 -15.45
N ILE A 107 -16.02 7.52 -14.44
CA ILE A 107 -16.22 6.66 -13.25
C ILE A 107 -16.44 7.48 -11.97
N TYR A 108 -16.04 8.75 -12.00
CA TYR A 108 -16.28 9.70 -10.92
C TYR A 108 -16.47 11.09 -11.50
N THR A 109 -17.48 11.82 -11.04
CA THR A 109 -17.70 13.21 -11.39
C THR A 109 -18.36 13.95 -10.24
N VAL A 110 -17.73 15.03 -9.78
CA VAL A 110 -18.27 15.95 -8.79
C VAL A 110 -18.28 17.33 -9.37
N ILE A 111 -19.48 17.93 -9.42
CA ILE A 111 -19.68 19.31 -9.87
C ILE A 111 -19.61 20.22 -8.66
N LYS A 112 -18.82 21.30 -8.75
CA LYS A 112 -18.55 22.26 -7.66
C LYS A 112 -18.08 21.56 -6.38
N PRO A 113 -16.91 20.90 -6.40
CA PRO A 113 -16.33 20.28 -5.22
C PRO A 113 -16.23 21.29 -4.06
N ASN A 114 -16.46 20.81 -2.84
CA ASN A 114 -16.34 21.68 -1.67
C ASN A 114 -14.85 21.90 -1.34
N LEU A 115 -14.30 23.00 -1.84
CA LEU A 115 -12.89 23.36 -1.64
C LEU A 115 -12.51 23.60 -0.17
N SER A 116 -13.49 23.80 0.73
CA SER A 116 -13.23 23.89 2.18
C SER A 116 -13.01 22.52 2.85
N MET A 117 -13.37 21.44 2.16
CA MET A 117 -13.19 20.04 2.62
C MET A 117 -12.40 19.25 1.56
N LEU A 118 -11.28 19.84 1.13
CA LEU A 118 -10.46 19.32 0.02
C LEU A 118 -9.98 17.89 0.28
N ASP A 119 -9.51 17.60 1.49
CA ASP A 119 -8.98 16.29 1.87
C ASP A 119 -10.01 15.18 1.65
N ASN A 120 -11.27 15.41 2.05
CA ASN A 120 -12.34 14.44 1.86
C ASN A 120 -12.65 14.21 0.37
N ALA A 121 -12.59 15.28 -0.44
CA ALA A 121 -12.81 15.17 -1.88
C ALA A 121 -11.66 14.40 -2.56
N PHE A 122 -10.42 14.63 -2.12
CA PHE A 122 -9.25 13.91 -2.60
C PHE A 122 -9.22 12.45 -2.17
N SER A 123 -9.58 12.14 -0.93
CA SER A 123 -9.71 10.74 -0.48
C SER A 123 -10.78 10.00 -1.27
N ALA A 124 -11.91 10.66 -1.56
CA ALA A 124 -12.94 10.07 -2.41
C ALA A 124 -12.41 9.79 -3.83
N LEU A 125 -11.70 10.75 -4.43
CA LEU A 125 -11.13 10.60 -5.77
C LEU A 125 -10.06 9.49 -5.83
N TYR A 126 -9.17 9.45 -4.82
CA TYR A 126 -8.16 8.41 -4.65
C TYR A 126 -8.81 7.02 -4.57
N ASN A 127 -9.77 6.84 -3.66
CA ASN A 127 -10.45 5.56 -3.46
C ASN A 127 -11.22 5.12 -4.73
N HIS A 128 -11.78 6.05 -5.50
CA HIS A 128 -12.45 5.70 -6.77
C HIS A 128 -11.50 5.16 -7.84
N ILE A 129 -10.21 5.50 -7.77
CA ILE A 129 -9.17 4.94 -8.64
C ILE A 129 -8.63 3.65 -8.04
N ASP A 130 -8.29 3.65 -6.75
CA ASP A 130 -7.67 2.50 -6.09
C ASP A 130 -8.62 1.30 -5.99
N ASP A 131 -9.93 1.51 -5.80
CA ASP A 131 -10.93 0.44 -5.76
C ASP A 131 -11.62 0.22 -7.12
N SER A 132 -11.07 0.82 -8.19
CA SER A 132 -11.70 0.82 -9.50
C SER A 132 -11.74 -0.58 -10.11
N THR A 133 -12.92 -1.19 -10.14
CA THR A 133 -13.10 -2.52 -10.75
C THR A 133 -13.08 -2.49 -12.27
N GLN A 134 -12.74 -1.38 -12.93
CA GLN A 134 -12.74 -1.26 -14.40
C GLN A 134 -11.68 -2.11 -15.08
N PHE A 135 -10.55 -2.33 -14.39
CA PHE A 135 -9.49 -3.22 -14.85
C PHE A 135 -9.19 -4.27 -13.80
N LEU A 136 -8.91 -5.49 -14.26
CA LEU A 136 -8.58 -6.62 -13.41
C LEU A 136 -7.40 -7.39 -13.97
N ILE A 137 -6.55 -7.90 -13.09
CA ILE A 137 -5.48 -8.81 -13.41
C ILE A 137 -6.10 -10.20 -13.60
N CYS A 138 -6.00 -10.73 -14.81
CA CYS A 138 -6.46 -12.08 -15.09
C CYS A 138 -5.55 -13.10 -14.38
N GLN A 139 -6.13 -13.99 -13.56
CA GLN A 139 -5.36 -15.01 -12.84
C GLN A 139 -4.73 -16.08 -13.75
N HIS A 140 -5.20 -16.21 -15.00
CA HIS A 140 -4.72 -17.22 -15.94
C HIS A 140 -3.52 -16.75 -16.78
N CYS A 141 -3.56 -15.52 -17.29
CA CYS A 141 -2.45 -14.97 -18.10
C CYS A 141 -1.62 -13.91 -17.38
N HIS A 142 -2.00 -13.50 -16.17
CA HIS A 142 -1.37 -12.44 -15.40
C HIS A 142 -1.28 -11.11 -16.17
N GLN A 143 -2.23 -10.83 -17.06
CA GLN A 143 -2.32 -9.57 -17.80
C GLN A 143 -3.51 -8.73 -17.31
N LEU A 144 -3.40 -7.41 -17.45
CA LEU A 144 -4.48 -6.49 -17.13
C LEU A 144 -5.54 -6.48 -18.24
N VAL A 145 -6.80 -6.67 -17.87
CA VAL A 145 -7.94 -6.75 -18.79
C VAL A 145 -9.09 -5.86 -18.31
N ALA A 146 -9.90 -5.35 -19.23
CA ALA A 146 -11.11 -4.60 -18.89
C ALA A 146 -12.20 -5.53 -18.31
N SER A 147 -12.72 -5.19 -17.13
CA SER A 147 -13.57 -6.08 -16.33
C SER A 147 -14.96 -6.33 -16.91
N GLU A 148 -15.57 -5.34 -17.55
CA GLU A 148 -16.91 -5.44 -18.14
C GLU A 148 -17.00 -6.51 -19.25
N LEU A 149 -15.85 -6.97 -19.74
CA LEU A 149 -15.73 -7.95 -20.80
C LEU A 149 -15.22 -9.31 -20.29
N CYS A 150 -14.92 -9.41 -18.98
CA CYS A 150 -14.68 -10.64 -18.25
C CYS A 150 -16.00 -11.14 -17.65
N SER A 151 -16.78 -11.90 -18.41
CA SER A 151 -18.05 -12.47 -17.96
C SER A 151 -17.91 -13.22 -16.62
N ASN A 152 -18.72 -12.83 -15.62
CA ASN A 152 -18.96 -13.48 -14.32
C ASN A 152 -18.38 -14.89 -14.14
N ASN A 153 -17.19 -14.99 -13.51
CA ASN A 153 -16.43 -16.21 -13.14
C ASN A 153 -15.33 -16.68 -14.11
N THR A 154 -15.02 -15.97 -15.19
CA THR A 154 -13.95 -16.39 -16.13
C THR A 154 -12.52 -16.08 -15.68
N CYS A 155 -12.33 -15.20 -14.68
CA CYS A 155 -11.00 -14.82 -14.17
C CYS A 155 -10.81 -15.10 -12.67
N GLY A 156 -11.82 -15.68 -12.02
CA GLY A 156 -11.78 -16.07 -10.61
C GLY A 156 -11.91 -17.58 -10.51
N GLY A 157 -10.81 -18.25 -10.19
CA GLY A 157 -10.80 -19.70 -10.02
C GLY A 157 -11.62 -20.15 -8.80
N THR A 158 -12.88 -20.48 -9.01
CA THR A 158 -13.61 -21.49 -8.21
C THR A 158 -14.64 -22.16 -9.13
N SER A 159 -14.21 -23.20 -9.83
CA SER A 159 -15.09 -24.14 -10.51
C SER A 159 -15.80 -25.01 -9.47
N SER A 160 -16.96 -24.56 -8.97
CA SER A 160 -17.84 -25.39 -8.15
C SER A 160 -19.27 -25.54 -8.69
N ASP A 161 -19.66 -24.85 -9.76
CA ASP A 161 -21.02 -24.98 -10.31
C ASP A 161 -21.04 -25.53 -11.73
N ASN A 162 -21.66 -26.71 -11.83
CA ASN A 162 -21.75 -27.61 -12.96
C ASN A 162 -22.70 -27.12 -14.08
N SER A 163 -22.70 -25.83 -14.39
CA SER A 163 -23.60 -25.31 -15.43
C SER A 163 -23.07 -24.09 -16.19
N ARG A 164 -22.90 -24.33 -17.51
CA ARG A 164 -22.96 -23.40 -18.65
C ARG A 164 -21.65 -22.77 -19.15
N SER A 165 -21.39 -23.13 -20.42
CA SER A 165 -20.53 -22.49 -21.42
C SER A 165 -19.04 -22.82 -21.36
N GLU A 166 -18.66 -23.86 -22.11
CA GLU A 166 -17.29 -24.18 -22.53
C GLU A 166 -16.73 -23.13 -23.52
N LEU A 167 -16.74 -21.85 -23.16
CA LEU A 167 -15.74 -20.94 -23.72
C LEU A 167 -14.50 -21.18 -22.85
N SER A 168 -13.55 -21.96 -23.38
CA SER A 168 -12.37 -22.38 -22.62
C SER A 168 -11.71 -21.17 -21.98
N ALA A 169 -11.28 -21.28 -20.71
CA ALA A 169 -10.60 -20.21 -19.98
C ALA A 169 -9.43 -19.57 -20.76
N HIS A 170 -8.88 -20.27 -21.76
CA HIS A 170 -7.83 -19.79 -22.65
C HIS A 170 -8.28 -18.74 -23.69
N GLN A 171 -9.53 -18.75 -24.16
CA GLN A 171 -9.99 -17.77 -25.17
C GLN A 171 -10.07 -16.34 -24.62
N HIS A 172 -10.27 -16.17 -23.31
CA HIS A 172 -10.28 -14.85 -22.66
C HIS A 172 -8.88 -14.23 -22.55
N CYS A 173 -7.84 -15.08 -22.46
CA CYS A 173 -6.45 -14.66 -22.51
C CYS A 173 -6.00 -14.28 -23.93
N GLU A 174 -6.80 -14.50 -24.96
CA GLU A 174 -6.55 -14.05 -26.34
C GLU A 174 -7.39 -12.82 -26.70
N SER A 175 -8.13 -12.26 -25.73
CA SER A 175 -9.06 -11.17 -25.96
C SER A 175 -8.40 -9.85 -26.40
N THR A 176 -9.15 -9.10 -27.18
CA THR A 176 -8.80 -7.80 -27.80
C THR A 176 -8.58 -6.67 -26.79
N TYR A 177 -8.89 -6.82 -25.50
CA TYR A 177 -8.91 -5.69 -24.54
C TYR A 177 -7.85 -5.80 -23.42
N LYS A 178 -6.72 -6.41 -23.74
CA LYS A 178 -5.53 -6.36 -22.90
C LYS A 178 -4.96 -4.94 -22.88
N GLN A 179 -4.71 -4.45 -21.68
CA GLN A 179 -4.10 -3.15 -21.49
C GLN A 179 -2.57 -3.29 -21.43
N VAL A 180 -1.84 -2.28 -21.88
CA VAL A 180 -0.37 -2.25 -21.77
C VAL A 180 -0.03 -1.92 -20.33
N PHE A 181 0.19 -2.96 -19.53
CA PHE A 181 0.42 -2.83 -18.08
C PHE A 181 1.18 -4.04 -17.53
N ASP A 182 2.27 -3.80 -16.82
CA ASP A 182 3.05 -4.78 -16.09
C ASP A 182 2.42 -5.04 -14.72
N THR A 183 1.77 -6.20 -14.60
CA THR A 183 1.07 -6.63 -13.38
C THR A 183 2.03 -7.00 -12.25
N ARG A 184 3.32 -7.19 -12.53
CA ARG A 184 4.34 -7.50 -11.50
C ARG A 184 4.64 -6.30 -10.60
N LEU A 185 4.34 -5.09 -11.08
CA LEU A 185 4.51 -3.84 -10.33
C LEU A 185 3.32 -3.54 -9.41
N VAL A 186 2.29 -4.38 -9.40
CA VAL A 186 1.15 -4.25 -8.48
C VAL A 186 1.53 -4.86 -7.14
N ASP A 187 1.51 -4.01 -6.12
CA ASP A 187 1.75 -4.42 -4.74
C ASP A 187 0.56 -4.00 -3.86
N ARG A 188 -0.29 -4.98 -3.55
CA ARG A 188 -1.40 -4.88 -2.58
C ARG A 188 -1.03 -5.47 -1.22
N VAL A 189 0.17 -6.03 -1.09
CA VAL A 189 0.62 -6.82 0.06
C VAL A 189 1.41 -5.96 1.03
N SER A 190 2.27 -5.06 0.52
CA SER A 190 2.96 -4.10 1.38
C SER A 190 1.94 -3.14 1.99
N ILE A 191 1.77 -3.25 3.31
CA ILE A 191 0.72 -2.57 4.08
C ILE A 191 1.36 -2.00 5.33
N THR A 192 1.07 -0.74 5.63
CA THR A 192 1.41 -0.12 6.91
C THR A 192 0.30 -0.41 7.92
N GLY A 193 0.64 -1.01 9.06
CA GLY A 193 -0.29 -1.26 10.16
C GLY A 193 -0.23 -0.17 11.23
N GLU A 194 -0.95 -0.36 12.34
CA GLU A 194 -0.78 0.52 13.51
C GLU A 194 0.55 0.23 14.18
N THR A 195 0.87 -1.06 14.33
CA THR A 195 2.12 -1.53 14.95
C THR A 195 2.89 -2.47 14.02
N VAL A 196 2.20 -3.43 13.41
CA VAL A 196 2.83 -4.45 12.55
C VAL A 196 2.72 -4.06 11.09
N ASN A 197 3.88 -3.87 10.48
CA ASN A 197 4.03 -3.51 9.08
C ASN A 197 4.32 -4.73 8.22
N VAL A 198 3.96 -4.65 6.94
CA VAL A 198 4.17 -5.70 5.94
C VAL A 198 4.94 -5.12 4.75
N PHE A 199 5.98 -5.82 4.31
CA PHE A 199 6.76 -5.47 3.14
C PHE A 199 7.01 -6.71 2.28
N LYS A 200 6.73 -6.60 0.98
CA LYS A 200 6.99 -7.65 -0.01
C LYS A 200 8.30 -7.34 -0.74
N ASP A 201 9.29 -8.22 -0.62
CA ASP A 201 10.52 -8.14 -1.41
C ASP A 201 10.53 -9.17 -2.55
N GLU A 202 11.72 -9.42 -3.11
CA GLU A 202 11.90 -10.34 -4.24
C GLU A 202 11.78 -11.82 -3.86
N ASP A 203 11.88 -12.16 -2.57
CA ASP A 203 11.97 -13.52 -2.06
C ASP A 203 10.75 -13.91 -1.19
N GLU A 204 10.27 -13.00 -0.34
CA GLU A 204 9.23 -13.27 0.65
C GLU A 204 8.42 -12.02 1.05
N ILE A 205 7.36 -12.26 1.81
CA ILE A 205 6.53 -11.24 2.46
C ILE A 205 6.96 -11.17 3.92
N LYS A 206 7.50 -10.04 4.36
CA LYS A 206 8.04 -9.83 5.70
C LYS A 206 7.08 -9.03 6.56
N PHE A 207 6.83 -9.52 7.76
CA PHE A 207 6.11 -8.81 8.82
C PHE A 207 7.13 -8.27 9.80
N TYR A 208 7.05 -6.99 10.13
CA TYR A 208 8.05 -6.34 10.96
C TYR A 208 7.47 -5.26 11.85
N VAL A 209 8.22 -4.94 12.89
CA VAL A 209 7.96 -3.84 13.82
C VAL A 209 9.18 -2.94 13.90
N LEU A 210 8.97 -1.69 14.29
CA LEU A 210 10.07 -0.81 14.67
C LEU A 210 10.62 -1.28 16.03
N ALA A 211 11.94 -1.41 16.12
CA ALA A 211 12.62 -1.75 17.37
C ALA A 211 13.87 -0.88 17.51
N THR A 212 14.30 -0.69 18.75
CA THR A 212 15.52 0.05 19.08
C THR A 212 16.58 -0.91 19.60
N ALA A 213 17.76 -0.86 18.98
CA ALA A 213 18.96 -1.53 19.48
C ALA A 213 19.87 -0.49 20.16
N TRP A 214 20.51 -0.88 21.26
CA TRP A 214 21.47 -0.04 21.97
C TRP A 214 22.86 -0.66 21.83
N ALA A 215 23.69 -0.06 20.97
CA ALA A 215 25.07 -0.50 20.80
C ALA A 215 25.95 -0.02 21.98
N ALA A 216 25.58 1.12 22.56
CA ALA A 216 26.15 1.71 23.77
C ALA A 216 25.05 2.47 24.55
N PRO A 217 25.28 2.85 25.82
CA PRO A 217 24.26 3.49 26.69
C PRO A 217 23.66 4.80 26.14
N ASP A 218 24.38 5.48 25.25
CA ASP A 218 23.99 6.73 24.58
C ASP A 218 23.86 6.58 23.06
N GLU A 219 24.08 5.37 22.52
CA GLU A 219 23.99 5.07 21.09
C GLU A 219 22.83 4.10 20.82
N SER A 220 21.62 4.66 20.69
CA SER A 220 20.44 3.94 20.21
C SER A 220 20.31 4.02 18.70
N CYS A 221 19.91 2.93 18.06
CA CYS A 221 19.57 2.91 16.64
C CYS A 221 18.25 2.17 16.43
N SER A 222 17.34 2.80 15.68
CA SER A 222 16.08 2.18 15.27
C SER A 222 16.31 1.29 14.05
N TYR A 223 15.67 0.12 14.04
CA TYR A 223 15.72 -0.83 12.94
C TYR A 223 14.38 -1.55 12.77
N HIS A 224 14.19 -2.14 11.59
CA HIS A 224 13.00 -2.94 11.30
C HIS A 224 13.27 -4.39 11.68
N SER A 225 12.66 -4.85 12.77
CA SER A 225 12.78 -6.23 13.23
C SER A 225 11.74 -7.09 12.53
N VAL A 226 12.17 -8.03 11.68
CA VAL A 226 11.28 -9.05 11.12
C VAL A 226 10.80 -9.97 12.24
N ILE A 227 9.48 -10.14 12.35
CA ILE A 227 8.82 -10.98 13.36
C ILE A 227 8.18 -12.23 12.76
N ALA A 228 7.85 -12.21 11.46
CA ALA A 228 7.35 -13.36 10.73
C ALA A 228 7.55 -13.17 9.22
N THR A 229 7.47 -14.25 8.45
CA THR A 229 7.48 -14.20 6.98
C THR A 229 6.44 -15.14 6.37
N LEU A 230 6.01 -14.82 5.14
CA LEU A 230 5.16 -15.65 4.29
C LEU A 230 5.79 -15.78 2.88
N PRO A 231 5.56 -16.89 2.17
CA PRO A 231 5.99 -17.01 0.78
C PRO A 231 5.23 -16.02 -0.12
N LEU A 232 5.84 -15.60 -1.23
CA LEU A 232 5.21 -14.69 -2.22
C LEU A 232 3.91 -15.22 -2.83
N SER A 233 3.65 -16.53 -2.70
CA SER A 233 2.39 -17.16 -3.13
C SER A 233 1.22 -16.94 -2.17
N ALA A 234 1.46 -16.39 -0.97
CA ALA A 234 0.40 -16.12 -0.01
C ALA A 234 -0.58 -15.08 -0.56
N SER A 235 -1.86 -15.31 -0.31
CA SER A 235 -2.94 -14.41 -0.67
C SER A 235 -3.03 -13.21 0.26
N LEU A 236 -3.65 -12.13 -0.20
CA LEU A 236 -3.87 -10.93 0.61
C LEU A 236 -4.65 -11.21 1.90
N ASP A 237 -5.63 -12.13 1.86
CA ASP A 237 -6.40 -12.52 3.03
C ASP A 237 -5.52 -13.24 4.07
N GLU A 238 -4.61 -14.10 3.63
CA GLU A 238 -3.64 -14.78 4.52
C GLU A 238 -2.67 -13.77 5.15
N VAL A 239 -2.19 -12.80 4.35
CA VAL A 239 -1.33 -11.72 4.83
C VAL A 239 -2.05 -10.89 5.89
N ASN A 240 -3.28 -10.45 5.62
CA ASN A 240 -4.08 -9.66 6.55
C ASN A 240 -4.41 -10.42 7.84
N ALA A 241 -4.79 -11.69 7.73
CA ALA A 241 -5.09 -12.53 8.87
C ALA A 241 -3.86 -12.70 9.79
N LEU A 242 -2.67 -12.94 9.19
CA LEU A 242 -1.44 -13.04 9.96
C LEU A 242 -1.04 -11.69 10.58
N ARG A 243 -1.16 -10.58 9.84
CA ARG A 243 -0.87 -9.23 10.35
C ARG A 243 -1.68 -8.92 11.60
N LEU A 244 -2.99 -9.09 11.53
CA LEU A 244 -3.90 -8.82 12.65
C LEU A 244 -3.61 -9.71 13.86
N LYS A 245 -3.27 -10.98 13.61
CA LYS A 245 -2.86 -11.88 14.68
C LYS A 245 -1.57 -11.39 15.36
N LEU A 246 -0.54 -11.08 14.57
CA LEU A 246 0.74 -10.59 15.10
C LEU A 246 0.57 -9.26 15.84
N GLU A 247 -0.29 -8.38 15.34
CA GLU A 247 -0.61 -7.08 15.95
C GLU A 247 -1.28 -7.25 17.32
N ALA A 248 -2.23 -8.19 17.45
CA ALA A 248 -2.85 -8.53 18.73
C ALA A 248 -1.88 -9.21 19.73
N GLU A 249 -0.78 -9.78 19.23
CA GLU A 249 0.29 -10.39 20.04
C GLU A 249 1.42 -9.40 20.38
N GLN A 250 1.39 -8.17 19.84
CA GLN A 250 2.43 -7.18 20.14
C GLN A 250 2.23 -6.58 21.54
N GLU A 251 3.29 -6.63 22.33
CA GLU A 251 3.38 -5.94 23.63
C GLU A 251 3.72 -4.46 23.46
N TYR A 252 4.49 -4.11 22.42
CA TYR A 252 4.94 -2.76 22.12
C TYR A 252 4.21 -2.21 20.89
N PRO A 253 3.97 -0.89 20.76
CA PRO A 253 4.35 0.15 21.72
C PRO A 253 3.48 0.11 22.98
N ALA A 254 4.11 0.31 24.14
CA ALA A 254 3.42 0.34 25.43
C ALA A 254 3.82 1.59 26.23
N PRO A 255 2.93 2.09 27.10
CA PRO A 255 3.21 3.27 27.91
C PRO A 255 4.15 2.92 29.07
N CYS A 256 5.11 3.80 29.35
CA CYS A 256 5.93 3.70 30.55
C CYS A 256 5.10 3.97 31.81
N TYR A 257 5.18 3.07 32.80
CA TYR A 257 4.48 3.16 34.09
C TYR A 257 4.61 4.52 34.80
N HIS A 258 5.77 5.18 34.71
CA HIS A 258 6.04 6.41 35.46
C HIS A 258 5.72 7.69 34.71
N CYS A 259 5.79 7.69 33.37
CA CYS A 259 5.73 8.91 32.58
C CYS A 259 4.77 8.86 31.39
N ASP A 260 4.06 7.74 31.19
CA ASP A 260 3.08 7.49 30.13
C ASP A 260 3.62 7.67 28.69
N LYS A 261 4.93 7.88 28.51
CA LYS A 261 5.56 7.93 27.19
C LYS A 261 5.42 6.56 26.53
N GLN A 262 4.90 6.52 25.30
CA GLN A 262 4.96 5.31 24.48
C GLN A 262 6.43 4.95 24.20
N CYS A 263 6.75 3.69 24.46
CA CYS A 263 8.07 3.12 24.26
C CYS A 263 7.96 2.00 23.24
N ASP A 264 8.88 1.98 22.28
CA ASP A 264 9.02 0.87 21.34
C ASP A 264 9.81 -0.28 21.97
N LYS A 265 9.80 -1.43 21.30
CA LYS A 265 10.58 -2.58 21.73
C LYS A 265 12.06 -2.22 21.81
N GLY A 266 12.67 -2.49 22.97
CA GLY A 266 14.07 -2.15 23.24
C GLY A 266 14.29 -0.76 23.84
N GLU A 267 13.23 0.02 24.11
CA GLU A 267 13.34 1.31 24.83
C GLU A 267 12.91 1.22 26.31
N ALA A 268 12.40 0.05 26.71
CA ALA A 268 11.87 -0.20 28.04
C ALA A 268 12.24 -1.61 28.54
N ILE A 269 12.09 -1.80 29.85
CA ILE A 269 12.23 -3.07 30.56
C ILE A 269 10.97 -3.31 31.39
N HIS A 270 10.62 -4.57 31.60
CA HIS A 270 9.54 -4.91 32.52
C HIS A 270 9.87 -4.46 33.95
N LEU A 271 8.87 -3.91 34.63
CA LEU A 271 8.99 -3.40 35.99
C LEU A 271 9.31 -4.54 36.97
N ASP A 272 8.73 -5.72 36.78
CA ASP A 272 8.96 -6.93 37.59
C ASP A 272 10.45 -7.36 37.63
N SER A 273 11.24 -6.96 36.64
CA SER A 273 12.67 -7.23 36.55
C SER A 273 13.49 -6.30 37.45
N LEU A 274 12.87 -5.21 37.93
CA LEU A 274 13.49 -4.18 38.79
C LEU A 274 12.97 -4.23 40.23
N VAL A 275 11.75 -4.72 40.43
CA VAL A 275 11.09 -4.77 41.74
C VAL A 275 10.36 -6.10 41.94
N ASP A 276 10.30 -6.56 43.18
CA ASP A 276 9.65 -7.83 43.56
C ASP A 276 8.11 -7.67 43.64
N PHE A 277 7.48 -7.38 42.50
CA PHE A 277 6.03 -7.31 42.31
C PHE A 277 5.62 -8.03 41.02
N ASP A 278 4.51 -8.75 41.07
CA ASP A 278 3.89 -9.38 39.91
C ASP A 278 3.12 -8.30 39.12
N THR A 279 3.71 -7.82 38.02
CA THR A 279 3.13 -6.82 37.12
C THR A 279 3.65 -6.97 35.70
N ASP A 280 2.78 -6.75 34.72
CA ASP A 280 3.13 -6.71 33.29
C ASP A 280 3.57 -5.29 32.84
N ASP A 281 3.62 -4.33 33.75
CA ASP A 281 3.98 -2.94 33.43
C ASP A 281 5.43 -2.83 32.93
N ILE A 282 5.65 -1.90 31.99
CA ILE A 282 6.99 -1.58 31.48
C ILE A 282 7.46 -0.21 31.96
N VAL A 283 8.79 -0.05 32.06
CA VAL A 283 9.45 1.20 32.44
C VAL A 283 10.47 1.58 31.38
N CYS A 284 10.37 2.79 30.86
CA CYS A 284 11.37 3.31 29.93
C CYS A 284 12.73 3.45 30.61
N TYR A 285 13.80 3.31 29.84
CA TYR A 285 15.17 3.32 30.38
C TYR A 285 15.55 4.57 31.17
N ALA A 286 15.01 5.75 30.82
CA ALA A 286 15.18 6.97 31.59
C ALA A 286 14.57 6.86 33.00
N CYS A 287 13.32 6.40 33.10
CA CYS A 287 12.64 6.18 34.37
C CYS A 287 13.29 5.03 35.16
N ALA A 288 13.76 3.99 34.47
CA ALA A 288 14.48 2.88 35.08
C ALA A 288 15.75 3.36 35.81
N THR A 289 16.52 4.23 35.15
CA THR A 289 17.71 4.86 35.71
C THR A 289 17.37 5.74 36.91
N GLN A 290 16.36 6.61 36.78
CA GLN A 290 16.00 7.59 37.80
C GLN A 290 15.41 6.96 39.07
N HIS A 291 14.55 5.95 38.94
CA HIS A 291 13.79 5.39 40.06
C HIS A 291 14.42 4.13 40.65
N TYR A 292 15.15 3.36 39.86
CA TYR A 292 15.68 2.04 40.27
C TYR A 292 17.21 1.94 40.13
N GLY A 293 17.88 3.00 39.69
CA GLY A 293 19.35 3.04 39.61
C GLY A 293 19.94 2.11 38.56
N VAL A 294 19.15 1.75 37.53
CA VAL A 294 19.64 0.97 36.39
C VAL A 294 20.66 1.79 35.61
N VAL A 295 21.83 1.20 35.33
CA VAL A 295 22.87 1.80 34.49
C VAL A 295 23.08 0.85 33.30
N TYR A 296 22.93 1.37 32.09
CA TYR A 296 23.17 0.65 30.83
C TYR A 296 24.67 0.62 30.51
#